data_AF-A0A1A8E952-F1
#
_entry.id   AF-A0A1A8E952-F1
#
_cell.length_a   1.000
_cell.length_b   1.000
_cell.length_c   1.000
_cell.angle_alpha   90.00
_cell.angle_beta   90.00
_cell.angle_gamma   90.00
#
_symmetry.space_group_name_H-M   'P 1'
#
loop_
_entity.id
_entity.type
_entity.pdbx_description
1 polymer ?
#
loop_
_entity_poly.entity_id
_entity_poly.type
_entity_poly.pdbx_seq_one_letter_code
_entity_poly.pdbx_strand_id
1 'polypeptide(L)'
;EEEDEEEDEEGSASAPTVEPCPRSSAMATSRQGKLYLYGGMFEVGDRQFTLSDFYCLDLHKMDQWEVLVEMDPKTQEWLEESESEDEEEGEEEAKGAEGEEEESAEDSEEEEGDEEEHPSVQEGETVTDYQVRTEQYWIGVARANMGLDAKDKKVSKVALAMAKVFYEDQ
;
A
#
# COMPACT_ATOMS: atom_id res chain seq x y z
N GLU A 1 -60.02 25.37 -2.26
CA GLU A 1 -59.15 25.54 -3.42
C GLU A 1 -58.16 26.63 -3.04
N GLU A 2 -56.93 26.33 -2.67
CA GLU A 2 -56.09 25.19 -3.04
C GLU A 2 -55.19 24.73 -1.89
N GLU A 3 -54.99 23.43 -1.85
CA GLU A 3 -53.99 22.70 -1.07
C GLU A 3 -52.63 22.89 -1.75
N ASP A 4 -51.59 23.24 -0.99
CA ASP A 4 -50.21 23.05 -1.41
C ASP A 4 -49.58 22.12 -0.36
N GLU A 5 -49.52 20.85 -0.73
CA GLU A 5 -48.80 19.80 -0.02
C GLU A 5 -47.31 19.98 -0.32
N GLU A 6 -46.53 20.39 0.68
CA GLU A 6 -45.07 20.34 0.57
C GLU A 6 -44.63 18.88 0.69
N GLU A 7 -44.36 18.24 -0.45
CA GLU A 7 -43.73 16.92 -0.53
C GLU A 7 -42.30 16.99 0.01
N ASP A 8 -42.08 16.28 1.11
CA ASP A 8 -40.78 15.91 1.67
C ASP A 8 -39.97 15.12 0.62
N GLU A 9 -39.06 15.77 -0.09
CA GLU A 9 -38.01 15.08 -0.84
C GLU A 9 -36.90 14.65 0.15
N GLU A 10 -37.17 13.57 0.89
CA GLU A 10 -36.14 12.87 1.66
C GLU A 10 -35.05 12.38 0.70
N GLY A 11 -33.91 13.07 0.73
CA GLY A 11 -32.69 12.67 0.05
C GLY A 11 -32.32 11.24 0.43
N SER A 12 -32.61 10.31 -0.48
CA SER A 12 -32.10 8.95 -0.42
C SER A 12 -30.59 9.03 -0.40
N ALA A 13 -29.99 8.89 0.79
CA ALA A 13 -28.56 8.75 0.96
C ALA A 13 -28.14 7.46 0.26
N SER A 14 -27.83 7.56 -1.04
CA SER A 14 -27.27 6.45 -1.80
C SER A 14 -25.97 6.07 -1.12
N ALA A 15 -25.92 4.88 -0.52
CA ALA A 15 -24.69 4.31 -0.01
C ALA A 15 -23.61 4.40 -1.10
N PRO A 16 -22.36 4.72 -0.75
CA PRO A 16 -21.28 4.83 -1.73
C PRO A 16 -21.20 3.52 -2.52
N THR A 17 -21.30 3.62 -3.84
CA THR A 17 -21.15 2.48 -4.75
C THR A 17 -19.71 2.00 -4.68
N VAL A 18 -19.48 0.83 -4.10
CA VAL A 18 -18.15 0.22 -4.06
C VAL A 18 -17.84 -0.31 -5.44
N GLU A 19 -16.78 0.19 -6.06
CA GLU A 19 -16.28 -0.27 -7.36
C GLU A 19 -14.78 -0.61 -7.27
N PRO A 20 -14.29 -1.57 -8.08
CA PRO A 20 -12.87 -1.88 -8.13
C PRO A 20 -12.09 -0.64 -8.57
N CYS A 21 -10.96 -0.36 -7.90
CA CYS A 21 -10.06 0.70 -8.34
C CYS A 21 -9.52 0.43 -9.77
N PRO A 22 -9.06 1.49 -10.48
CA PRO A 22 -8.35 1.31 -11.75
C PRO A 22 -7.20 0.31 -11.61
N ARG A 23 -7.11 -0.63 -12.55
CA ARG A 23 -6.14 -1.73 -12.48
C ARG A 23 -5.75 -2.26 -13.85
N SER A 24 -4.54 -2.79 -13.96
CA SER A 24 -4.04 -3.61 -15.06
C SER A 24 -3.89 -5.07 -14.60
N SER A 25 -3.71 -5.99 -15.54
CA SER A 25 -3.30 -7.38 -15.25
C SER A 25 -4.19 -8.16 -14.26
N ALA A 26 -5.45 -7.76 -14.09
CA ALA A 26 -6.39 -8.44 -13.19
C ALA A 26 -6.81 -9.80 -13.75
N MET A 27 -7.00 -10.78 -12.87
CA MET A 27 -7.57 -12.06 -13.24
C MET A 27 -9.08 -11.94 -13.33
N ALA A 28 -9.65 -12.27 -14.48
CA ALA A 28 -11.08 -12.18 -14.71
C ALA A 28 -11.66 -13.50 -15.27
N THR A 29 -12.82 -13.89 -14.78
CA THR A 29 -13.58 -15.02 -15.34
C THR A 29 -15.08 -14.78 -15.24
N SER A 30 -15.86 -15.43 -16.10
CA SER A 30 -17.33 -15.34 -16.04
C SER A 30 -17.94 -16.72 -15.80
N ARG A 31 -18.94 -16.77 -14.92
CA ARG A 31 -19.68 -18.01 -14.62
C ARG A 31 -21.10 -17.66 -14.20
N GLN A 32 -22.09 -18.40 -14.73
CA GLN A 32 -23.51 -18.25 -14.35
C GLN A 32 -24.03 -16.81 -14.44
N GLY A 33 -23.58 -16.04 -15.42
CA GLY A 33 -24.00 -14.65 -15.60
C GLY A 33 -23.39 -13.66 -14.59
N LYS A 34 -22.36 -14.07 -13.85
CA LYS A 34 -21.55 -13.18 -13.02
C LYS A 34 -20.13 -13.09 -13.59
N LEU A 35 -19.58 -11.88 -13.57
CA LEU A 35 -18.16 -11.61 -13.80
C LEU A 35 -17.45 -11.57 -12.46
N TYR A 36 -16.34 -12.29 -12.36
CA TYR A 36 -15.47 -12.31 -11.19
C TYR A 36 -14.15 -11.64 -11.57
N LEU A 37 -13.67 -10.75 -10.70
CA LEU A 37 -12.46 -9.96 -10.92
C LEU A 37 -11.60 -10.01 -9.67
N TYR A 38 -10.43 -10.62 -9.77
CA TYR A 38 -9.49 -10.80 -8.66
C TYR A 38 -8.17 -10.08 -8.95
N GLY A 39 -7.72 -9.32 -7.95
CA GLY A 39 -6.42 -8.66 -7.93
C GLY A 39 -6.14 -7.78 -9.13
N GLY A 40 -4.86 -7.76 -9.54
CA GLY A 40 -4.33 -6.89 -10.59
C GLY A 40 -3.24 -5.98 -10.05
N MET A 41 -2.87 -4.98 -10.83
CA MET A 41 -1.81 -4.03 -10.49
C MET A 41 -2.32 -2.60 -10.66
N PHE A 42 -1.86 -1.69 -9.81
CA PHE A 42 -2.10 -0.25 -9.93
C PHE A 42 -0.76 0.48 -9.86
N GLU A 43 -0.56 1.52 -10.66
CA GLU A 43 0.73 2.22 -10.78
C GLU A 43 0.57 3.71 -10.48
N VAL A 44 1.49 4.26 -9.68
CA VAL A 44 1.60 5.70 -9.41
C VAL A 44 3.07 6.11 -9.46
N GLY A 45 3.45 6.79 -10.54
CA GLY A 45 4.85 7.17 -10.75
C GLY A 45 5.71 5.96 -11.07
N ASP A 46 6.74 5.73 -10.26
CA ASP A 46 7.64 4.57 -10.27
C ASP A 46 7.18 3.44 -9.34
N ARG A 47 6.04 3.61 -8.64
CA ARG A 47 5.54 2.63 -7.68
C ARG A 47 4.44 1.77 -8.27
N GLN A 48 4.58 0.45 -8.10
CA GLN A 48 3.58 -0.54 -8.48
C GLN A 48 2.95 -1.19 -7.23
N PHE A 49 1.63 -1.27 -7.19
CA PHE A 49 0.85 -1.88 -6.12
C PHE A 49 0.21 -3.18 -6.64
N THR A 50 0.35 -4.27 -5.90
CA THR A 50 -0.31 -5.55 -6.24
C THR A 50 -1.59 -5.70 -5.43
N LEU A 51 -2.72 -5.76 -6.13
CA LEU A 51 -4.05 -5.84 -5.53
C LEU A 51 -4.38 -7.29 -5.18
N SER A 52 -4.91 -7.50 -3.97
CA SER A 52 -5.35 -8.82 -3.45
C SER A 52 -6.85 -8.91 -3.19
N ASP A 53 -7.60 -7.91 -3.64
CA ASP A 53 -9.07 -7.81 -3.53
C ASP A 53 -9.81 -8.75 -4.50
N PHE A 54 -11.08 -9.01 -4.20
CA PHE A 54 -11.94 -9.85 -5.04
C PHE A 54 -13.35 -9.29 -5.18
N TYR A 55 -13.80 -9.13 -6.42
CA TYR A 55 -15.11 -8.58 -6.75
C TYR A 55 -15.94 -9.49 -7.66
N CYS A 56 -17.25 -9.26 -7.62
CA CYS A 56 -18.23 -9.90 -8.49
C CYS A 56 -19.22 -8.86 -9.05
N LEU A 57 -19.59 -8.98 -10.34
CA LEU A 57 -20.62 -8.16 -10.98
C LEU A 57 -21.66 -9.07 -11.64
N ASP A 58 -22.95 -8.85 -11.36
CA ASP A 58 -24.03 -9.51 -12.07
C ASP A 58 -24.18 -8.91 -13.47
N LEU A 59 -23.94 -9.70 -14.51
CA LEU A 59 -23.97 -9.26 -15.91
C LEU A 59 -25.37 -9.05 -16.47
N HIS A 60 -26.41 -9.53 -15.78
CA HIS A 60 -27.80 -9.26 -16.18
C HIS A 60 -28.30 -7.93 -15.62
N LYS A 61 -27.84 -7.56 -14.43
CA LYS A 61 -28.25 -6.33 -13.75
C LYS A 61 -27.34 -5.15 -14.05
N MET A 62 -26.02 -5.39 -14.07
CA MET A 62 -24.98 -4.37 -14.31
C MET A 62 -25.15 -3.12 -13.43
N ASP A 63 -25.66 -3.29 -12.21
CA ASP A 63 -26.07 -2.22 -11.30
C ASP A 63 -25.03 -1.96 -10.20
N GLN A 64 -24.39 -3.02 -9.68
CA GLN A 64 -23.47 -2.91 -8.56
C GLN A 64 -22.41 -4.02 -8.55
N TRP A 65 -21.20 -3.66 -8.10
CA TRP A 65 -20.18 -4.63 -7.71
C TRP A 65 -20.41 -5.14 -6.29
N GLU A 66 -20.36 -6.46 -6.11
CA GLU A 66 -20.29 -7.15 -4.83
C GLU A 66 -18.81 -7.34 -4.46
N VAL A 67 -18.42 -6.90 -3.26
CA VAL A 67 -17.09 -7.19 -2.69
C VAL A 67 -17.12 -8.57 -2.06
N LEU A 68 -16.27 -9.47 -2.56
CA LEU A 68 -16.10 -10.81 -2.00
C LEU A 68 -14.94 -10.86 -1.00
N VAL A 69 -13.86 -10.10 -1.28
CA VAL A 69 -12.69 -9.94 -0.41
C VAL A 69 -12.23 -8.48 -0.51
N GLU A 70 -12.10 -7.83 0.64
CA GLU A 70 -11.50 -6.50 0.74
C GLU A 70 -9.98 -6.62 0.77
N MET A 71 -9.29 -5.64 0.18
CA MET A 71 -7.84 -5.51 0.34
C MET A 71 -7.53 -5.02 1.76
N ASP A 72 -6.60 -5.66 2.46
CA ASP A 72 -6.04 -5.14 3.70
C ASP A 72 -4.75 -4.36 3.39
N PRO A 73 -4.74 -3.02 3.52
CA PRO A 73 -3.56 -2.20 3.26
C PRO A 73 -2.37 -2.57 4.15
N LYS A 74 -2.61 -3.18 5.33
CA LYS A 74 -1.54 -3.56 6.26
C LYS A 74 -0.71 -4.75 5.77
N THR A 75 -1.25 -5.52 4.83
CA THR A 75 -0.56 -6.67 4.22
C THR A 75 0.28 -6.30 3.00
N GLN A 76 0.39 -5.01 2.68
CA GLN A 76 1.17 -4.54 1.54
C GLN A 76 2.60 -4.24 1.97
N GLU A 77 3.54 -5.02 1.45
CA GLU A 77 4.97 -4.84 1.64
C GLU A 77 5.59 -4.16 0.41
N TRP A 78 6.43 -3.16 0.65
CA TRP A 78 7.22 -2.53 -0.41
C TRP A 78 8.53 -3.27 -0.54
N LEU A 79 8.73 -3.91 -1.68
CA LEU A 79 10.04 -4.42 -2.04
C LEU A 79 10.85 -3.24 -2.55
N GLU A 80 11.88 -2.83 -1.81
CA GLU A 80 12.88 -1.92 -2.34
C GLU A 80 13.61 -2.66 -3.47
N GLU A 81 13.66 -2.05 -4.66
CA GLU A 81 14.56 -2.52 -5.70
C GLU A 81 15.98 -2.27 -5.18
N SER A 82 16.60 -3.30 -4.62
CA SER A 82 18.05 -3.28 -4.40
C SER A 82 18.67 -2.95 -5.75
N GLU A 83 19.38 -1.83 -5.83
CA GLU A 83 20.20 -1.49 -6.99
C GLU A 83 21.26 -2.59 -7.13
N SER A 84 20.91 -3.68 -7.80
CA SER A 84 21.86 -4.69 -8.24
C SER A 84 22.82 -3.94 -9.16
N GLU A 85 23.99 -3.58 -8.63
CA GLU A 85 25.09 -3.05 -9.40
C GLU A 85 25.33 -4.00 -10.59
N ASP A 86 25.02 -3.48 -11.77
CA ASP A 86 25.25 -4.11 -13.06
C ASP A 86 26.76 -4.36 -13.17
N GLU A 87 27.19 -5.61 -12.90
CA GLU A 87 28.54 -6.05 -13.19
C GLU A 87 28.76 -5.95 -14.70
N GLU A 88 29.57 -4.96 -15.11
CA GLU A 88 29.90 -4.69 -16.52
C GLU A 88 30.18 -5.97 -17.32
N GLU A 89 29.41 -6.16 -18.40
CA GLU A 89 29.74 -7.10 -19.47
C GLU A 89 31.09 -6.74 -20.12
N GLY A 90 32.10 -7.56 -19.86
CA GLY A 90 33.33 -7.65 -20.67
C GLY A 90 33.27 -8.85 -21.61
N GLU A 91 32.92 -8.65 -22.88
CA GLU A 91 33.07 -9.64 -23.94
C GLU A 91 34.53 -10.08 -24.12
N GLU A 92 34.82 -11.38 -24.22
CA GLU A 92 35.86 -11.96 -25.10
C GLU A 92 35.58 -13.47 -25.29
N GLU A 93 35.91 -13.99 -26.48
CA GLU A 93 35.40 -15.23 -27.08
C GLU A 93 35.97 -16.58 -26.55
N ALA A 94 35.21 -17.65 -26.83
CA ALA A 94 35.65 -18.96 -27.34
C ALA A 94 35.68 -20.21 -26.42
N LYS A 95 34.78 -21.15 -26.76
CA LYS A 95 34.90 -22.63 -26.81
C LYS A 95 34.99 -23.46 -25.51
N GLY A 96 33.88 -24.16 -25.24
CA GLY A 96 33.81 -25.64 -25.28
C GLY A 96 34.02 -26.44 -23.98
N ALA A 97 33.06 -27.33 -23.73
CA ALA A 97 33.12 -28.61 -22.98
C ALA A 97 33.06 -28.61 -21.43
N GLU A 98 31.94 -29.18 -20.97
CA GLU A 98 31.71 -30.12 -19.84
C GLU A 98 32.45 -29.99 -18.49
N GLY A 99 31.66 -30.06 -17.41
CA GLY A 99 32.00 -30.88 -16.23
C GLY A 99 32.03 -30.18 -14.87
N GLU A 100 31.05 -30.56 -14.04
CA GLU A 100 31.09 -30.79 -12.57
C GLU A 100 31.46 -29.66 -11.57
N GLU A 101 30.48 -29.40 -10.70
CA GLU A 101 30.48 -29.23 -9.23
C GLU A 101 31.68 -28.56 -8.53
N GLU A 102 31.41 -27.55 -7.69
CA GLU A 102 31.60 -27.66 -6.23
C GLU A 102 30.87 -26.55 -5.47
N GLU A 103 30.44 -26.96 -4.28
CA GLU A 103 29.69 -26.26 -3.24
C GLU A 103 30.54 -25.18 -2.55
N SER A 104 29.93 -24.09 -2.07
CA SER A 104 30.46 -23.40 -0.87
C SER A 104 29.40 -22.54 -0.17
N ALA A 105 28.90 -23.11 0.92
CA ALA A 105 28.48 -22.53 2.21
C ALA A 105 28.10 -21.05 2.34
N GLU A 106 26.87 -20.86 2.87
CA GLU A 106 26.44 -19.90 3.90
C GLU A 106 27.27 -18.61 4.09
N ASP A 107 26.59 -17.48 3.92
CA ASP A 107 26.49 -16.56 5.06
C ASP A 107 25.08 -15.98 5.13
N SER A 108 24.43 -16.28 6.26
CA SER A 108 23.14 -15.74 6.65
C SER A 108 23.37 -14.37 7.25
N GLU A 109 22.96 -13.33 6.53
CA GLU A 109 22.66 -12.04 7.14
C GLU A 109 21.18 -11.74 6.83
N GLU A 110 20.31 -12.41 7.60
CA GLU A 110 19.01 -11.85 7.96
C GLU A 110 19.30 -10.53 8.67
N GLU A 111 19.44 -9.44 7.92
CA GLU A 111 19.29 -8.11 8.50
C GLU A 111 17.78 -7.92 8.67
N GLU A 112 17.30 -8.48 9.79
CA GLU A 112 16.07 -8.12 10.47
C GLU A 112 15.91 -6.60 10.36
N GLY A 113 15.07 -6.16 9.41
CA GLY A 113 14.57 -4.80 9.37
C GLY A 113 13.70 -4.63 10.60
N ASP A 114 14.38 -4.33 11.71
CA ASP A 114 13.83 -4.00 13.02
C ASP A 114 12.51 -3.27 12.78
N GLU A 115 11.41 -3.90 13.18
CA GLU A 115 10.14 -3.21 13.39
C GLU A 115 10.44 -2.17 14.48
N GLU A 116 11.11 -1.05 14.13
CA GLU A 116 11.60 -0.06 15.09
C GLU A 116 10.39 0.41 15.88
N GLU A 117 10.24 -0.17 17.08
CA GLU A 117 9.02 -0.12 17.85
C GLU A 117 8.72 1.36 18.14
N HIS A 118 7.64 1.87 17.53
CA HIS A 118 7.28 3.28 17.67
C HIS A 118 7.21 3.65 19.17
N PRO A 119 7.79 4.78 19.59
CA PRO A 119 7.78 5.15 21.00
C PRO A 119 6.35 5.19 21.53
N SER A 120 6.06 4.39 22.55
CA SER A 120 4.72 4.30 23.15
C SER A 120 4.30 5.63 23.80
N VAL A 121 2.98 5.81 23.90
CA VAL A 121 2.38 6.96 24.58
C VAL A 121 2.47 6.75 26.10
N GLN A 122 2.96 7.76 26.82
CA GLN A 122 3.11 7.68 28.28
C GLN A 122 1.80 8.03 29.00
N GLU A 123 1.56 7.44 30.17
CA GLU A 123 0.35 7.71 30.96
C GLU A 123 0.21 9.22 31.30
N GLY A 124 -0.89 9.83 30.86
CA GLY A 124 -1.18 11.25 31.11
C GLY A 124 -0.42 12.24 30.22
N GLU A 125 0.34 11.74 29.23
CA GLU A 125 0.97 12.56 28.20
C GLU A 125 -0.09 13.18 27.28
N THR A 126 0.08 14.44 26.89
CA THR A 126 -0.78 15.06 25.88
C THR A 126 -0.22 14.82 24.48
N VAL A 127 -1.05 14.95 23.44
CA VAL A 127 -0.60 14.83 22.04
C VAL A 127 0.57 15.78 21.72
N THR A 128 0.60 16.97 22.31
CA THR A 128 1.68 17.95 22.09
C THR A 128 2.97 17.48 22.76
N ASP A 129 2.88 16.94 23.97
CA ASP A 129 4.04 16.43 24.71
C ASP A 129 4.63 15.21 23.99
N TYR A 130 3.77 14.31 23.52
CA TYR A 130 4.15 13.16 22.72
C TYR A 130 4.88 13.59 21.44
N GLN A 131 4.29 14.50 20.67
CA GLN A 131 4.88 15.01 19.43
C GLN A 131 6.24 15.65 19.65
N VAL A 132 6.41 16.44 20.70
CA VAL A 132 7.69 17.08 21.01
C VAL A 132 8.73 16.05 21.46
N ARG A 133 8.36 15.12 22.34
CA ARG A 133 9.26 14.06 22.84
C ARG A 133 9.75 13.14 21.72
N THR A 134 8.87 12.83 20.77
CA THR A 134 9.12 11.86 19.70
C THR A 134 9.49 12.53 18.37
N GLU A 135 9.68 13.85 18.34
CA GLU A 135 9.86 14.63 17.11
C GLU A 135 11.00 14.11 16.24
N GLN A 136 12.18 13.87 16.80
CA GLN A 136 13.35 13.40 16.04
C GLN A 136 13.15 12.00 15.48
N TYR A 137 12.48 11.13 16.23
CA TYR A 137 12.11 9.79 15.78
C TYR A 137 11.19 9.88 14.56
N TRP A 138 10.07 10.60 14.68
CA TRP A 138 9.11 10.72 13.57
C TRP A 138 9.67 11.48 12.37
N ILE A 139 10.65 12.39 12.56
CA ILE A 139 11.38 13.01 11.45
C ILE A 139 12.23 11.98 10.72
N GLY A 140 12.91 11.08 11.44
CA GLY A 140 13.67 9.98 10.86
C GLY A 140 12.78 9.07 10.02
N VAL A 141 11.68 8.60 10.60
CA VAL A 141 10.69 7.75 9.89
C VAL A 141 10.11 8.48 8.68
N ALA A 142 9.72 9.76 8.84
CA ALA A 142 9.21 10.55 7.71
C ALA A 142 10.27 10.76 6.62
N ARG A 143 11.55 10.91 6.96
CA ARG A 143 12.64 11.05 5.99
C ARG A 143 12.87 9.76 5.22
N ALA A 144 12.88 8.61 5.91
CA ALA A 144 12.99 7.30 5.26
C ALA A 144 11.84 7.10 4.25
N ASN A 145 10.59 7.36 4.68
CA ASN A 145 9.40 7.19 3.83
C ASN A 145 9.33 8.16 2.64
N MET A 146 9.87 9.37 2.77
CA MET A 146 9.80 10.41 1.74
C MET A 146 11.03 10.49 0.83
N GLY A 147 12.11 9.79 1.17
CA GLY A 147 13.41 9.87 0.49
C GLY A 147 14.30 11.04 0.95
N LEU A 148 15.61 10.90 0.73
CA LEU A 148 16.63 11.86 1.18
C LEU A 148 16.47 13.26 0.56
N ASP A 149 15.93 13.35 -0.65
CA ASP A 149 15.73 14.61 -1.38
C ASP A 149 14.48 15.40 -0.96
N ALA A 150 13.68 14.87 -0.03
CA ALA A 150 12.47 15.52 0.44
C ALA A 150 12.78 16.85 1.15
N LYS A 151 12.01 17.90 0.84
CA LYS A 151 12.15 19.21 1.50
C LYS A 151 11.86 19.09 3.00
N ASP A 152 12.76 19.58 3.86
CA ASP A 152 12.66 19.49 5.32
C ASP A 152 11.30 19.92 5.88
N LYS A 153 10.75 21.04 5.39
CA LYS A 153 9.42 21.52 5.81
C LYS A 153 8.30 20.51 5.55
N LYS A 154 8.40 19.73 4.48
CA LYS A 154 7.43 18.67 4.17
C LYS A 154 7.65 17.47 5.10
N VAL A 155 8.91 17.07 5.31
CA VAL A 155 9.28 15.97 6.22
C VAL A 155 8.78 16.26 7.64
N SER A 156 9.02 17.45 8.19
CA SER A 156 8.52 17.83 9.51
C SER A 156 7.00 17.81 9.60
N LYS A 157 6.29 18.20 8.53
CA LYS A 157 4.82 18.17 8.52
C LYS A 157 4.28 16.74 8.50
N VAL A 158 4.93 15.85 7.77
CA VAL A 158 4.58 14.42 7.72
C VAL A 158 4.90 13.77 9.06
N ALA A 159 6.07 14.02 9.64
CA ALA A 159 6.45 13.55 10.98
C ALA A 159 5.41 13.90 12.05
N LEU A 160 4.98 15.17 12.10
CA LEU A 160 3.94 15.61 13.03
C LEU A 160 2.59 14.89 12.82
N ALA A 161 2.24 14.61 11.56
CA ALA A 161 1.02 13.88 11.23
C ALA A 161 1.12 12.41 11.65
N MET A 162 2.26 11.75 11.40
CA MET A 162 2.51 10.37 11.80
C MET A 162 2.46 10.21 13.32
N ALA A 163 3.15 11.10 14.05
CA ALA A 163 3.12 11.14 15.51
C ALA A 163 1.70 11.32 16.06
N LYS A 164 0.90 12.18 15.42
CA LYS A 164 -0.49 12.42 15.83
C LYS A 164 -1.37 11.19 15.62
N VAL A 165 -1.27 10.56 14.45
CA VAL A 165 -2.07 9.37 14.12
C VAL A 165 -1.73 8.24 15.08
N PHE A 166 -0.43 7.99 15.30
CA PHE A 166 -0.01 6.95 16.24
C PHE A 166 -0.53 7.21 17.66
N TYR A 167 -0.47 8.46 18.15
CA TYR A 167 -1.01 8.83 19.45
C TYR A 167 -2.53 8.61 19.55
N GLU A 168 -3.28 8.87 18.48
CA GLU A 168 -4.74 8.69 18.43
C GLU A 168 -5.16 7.22 18.42
N ASP A 169 -4.25 6.31 18.04
CA ASP A 169 -4.47 4.87 17.96
C ASP A 169 -4.08 4.11 19.26
N GLN A 170 -3.47 4.78 20.26
CA GLN A 170 -3.14 4.21 21.58
C GLN A 170 -4.28 4.37 22.60
#